data_AF-A0A653G4Y2-F1
#
_entry.id   AF-A0A653G4Y2-F1
#
_cell.length_a   1.000
_cell.length_b   1.000
_cell.length_c   1.000
_cell.angle_alpha   90.00
_cell.angle_beta   90.00
_cell.angle_gamma   90.00
#
_symmetry.space_group_name_H-M   'P 1'
#
loop_
_entity.id
_entity.type
_entity.pdbx_description
1 polymer ?
#
loop_
_entity_poly.entity_id
_entity_poly.type
_entity_poly.pdbx_seq_one_letter_code
_entity_poly.pdbx_strand_id
1 'polypeptide(L)'
;MMSTSLYLLAKKIHRLLVLIIAVIGVLMAVTGTLLKYTLISKKLTFIDLGLMRSLHNNLSPYFAVVFLGMLITGLIMYLYLLIPKK
;
A
#
# COMPACT_ATOMS: atom_id res chain seq x y z
N MET A 1 14.99 -24.81 8.52
CA MET A 1 15.00 -23.86 9.65
C MET A 1 14.93 -22.46 9.11
N MET A 2 13.96 -21.66 9.54
CA MET A 2 13.94 -20.23 9.18
C MET A 2 14.85 -19.46 10.13
N SER A 3 15.81 -18.70 9.60
CA SER A 3 16.75 -17.96 10.43
C SER A 3 16.08 -16.78 11.13
N THR A 4 16.44 -16.53 12.38
CA THR A 4 15.95 -15.37 13.14
C THR A 4 16.33 -14.05 12.48
N SER A 5 17.46 -13.99 11.77
CA SER A 5 17.87 -12.82 10.99
C SER A 5 16.88 -12.48 9.87
N LEU A 6 16.37 -13.48 9.15
CA LEU A 6 15.37 -13.29 8.10
C LEU A 6 14.07 -12.74 8.66
N TYR A 7 13.61 -13.24 9.82
CA TYR A 7 12.43 -12.71 10.51
C TYR A 7 12.60 -11.24 10.90
N LEU A 8 13.74 -10.88 11.51
CA LEU A 8 14.01 -9.50 11.92
C LEU A 8 14.11 -8.55 10.71
N LEU A 9 14.70 -9.02 9.61
CA LEU A 9 14.75 -8.26 8.36
C LEU A 9 13.34 -8.06 7.78
N ALA A 10 12.56 -9.13 7.66
CA ALA A 10 11.18 -9.07 7.17
C ALA A 10 10.33 -8.10 8.01
N LYS A 11 10.46 -8.13 9.34
CA LYS A 11 9.76 -7.22 10.25
C LYS A 11 10.13 -5.75 10.03
N LYS A 12 11.42 -5.46 9.81
CA LYS A 12 11.88 -4.08 9.52
C LYS A 12 11.32 -3.59 8.19
N ILE A 13 11.45 -4.39 7.13
CA ILE A 13 10.94 -4.06 5.80
C ILE A 13 9.42 -3.89 5.84
N HIS A 14 8.69 -4.79 6.50
CA HIS A 14 7.25 -4.73 6.62
C HIS A 14 6.79 -3.41 7.25
N ARG A 15 7.41 -2.98 8.38
CA ARG A 15 7.09 -1.70 9.02
C ARG A 15 7.30 -0.50 8.10
N LEU A 16 8.38 -0.52 7.30
CA LEU A 16 8.62 0.52 6.31
C LEU A 16 7.54 0.53 5.22
N LEU A 17 7.18 -0.64 4.69
CA LEU A 17 6.15 -0.78 3.68
C LEU A 17 4.77 -0.35 4.19
N VAL A 18 4.43 -0.64 5.45
CA VAL A 18 3.19 -0.13 6.10
C VAL A 18 3.15 1.39 6.07
N LEU A 19 4.27 2.07 6.34
CA LEU A 19 4.30 3.53 6.33
C LEU A 19 4.11 4.08 4.91
N ILE A 20 4.82 3.49 3.93
CA ILE A 20 4.71 3.87 2.52
C ILE A 20 3.27 3.66 2.03
N ILE A 21 2.66 2.53 2.36
CA ILE A 21 1.32 2.21 1.89
C ILE A 21 0.24 3.06 2.56
N ALA A 22 0.45 3.49 3.80
CA ALA A 22 -0.46 4.42 4.46
C ALA A 22 -0.52 5.75 3.69
N VAL A 23 0.64 6.30 3.31
CA VAL A 23 0.71 7.56 2.56
C VAL A 23 0.09 7.42 1.17
N ILE A 24 0.52 6.40 0.40
CA ILE A 24 0.01 6.17 -0.95
C ILE A 24 -1.47 5.79 -0.93
N GLY A 25 -1.89 4.99 0.05
CA GLY A 25 -3.27 4.55 0.22
C GLY A 25 -4.23 5.71 0.50
N VAL A 26 -3.82 6.69 1.31
CA VAL A 26 -4.62 7.91 1.51
C VAL A 26 -4.78 8.69 0.20
N LEU A 27 -3.69 8.90 -0.55
CA LEU A 27 -3.75 9.58 -1.85
C LEU A 27 -4.64 8.84 -2.86
N MET A 28 -4.54 7.51 -2.90
CA MET A 28 -5.36 6.63 -3.74
C MET A 28 -6.84 6.68 -3.34
N ALA A 29 -7.14 6.70 -2.05
CA ALA A 29 -8.50 6.81 -1.53
C ALA A 29 -9.12 8.17 -1.86
N VAL A 30 -8.37 9.27 -1.72
CA VAL A 30 -8.84 10.63 -2.05
C VAL A 30 -9.12 10.74 -3.54
N THR A 31 -8.14 10.40 -4.39
CA THR A 31 -8.30 10.47 -5.85
C THR A 31 -9.41 9.55 -6.35
N GLY A 32 -9.51 8.31 -5.82
CA GLY A 32 -10.57 7.37 -6.17
C GLY A 32 -11.96 7.86 -5.76
N THR A 33 -12.10 8.44 -4.57
CA THR A 33 -13.36 9.03 -4.09
C THR A 33 -13.79 10.20 -4.97
N LEU A 34 -12.87 11.12 -5.31
CA LEU A 34 -13.16 12.27 -6.17
C LEU A 34 -13.58 11.84 -7.59
N LEU A 35 -12.98 10.78 -8.13
CA LEU A 35 -13.36 10.22 -9.43
C LEU A 35 -14.72 9.51 -9.38
N LYS A 36 -15.04 8.83 -8.28
CA LYS A 36 -16.28 8.07 -8.11
C LYS A 36 -17.49 8.95 -7.85
N TYR A 37 -17.33 10.00 -7.04
CA TYR A 37 -18.43 10.87 -6.62
C TYR A 37 -18.38 12.22 -7.32
N THR A 38 -18.86 12.26 -8.56
CA THR A 38 -18.81 13.45 -9.41
C THR A 38 -19.64 14.64 -8.91
N LEU A 39 -20.59 14.42 -7.99
CA LEU A 39 -21.31 15.48 -7.30
C LEU A 39 -20.41 16.33 -6.39
N ILE A 40 -19.38 15.71 -5.80
CA ILE A 40 -18.39 16.37 -4.93
C ILE A 40 -17.41 17.16 -5.81
N SER A 41 -16.93 16.56 -6.90
CA SER A 41 -16.02 17.24 -7.82
C SER A 41 -16.69 18.40 -8.56
N LYS A 42 -17.99 18.31 -8.90
CA LYS A 42 -18.74 19.45 -9.46
C LYS A 42 -18.84 20.65 -8.51
N LYS A 43 -18.80 20.43 -7.20
CA LYS A 43 -18.79 21.53 -6.20
C LYS A 43 -17.38 22.09 -5.99
N LEU A 44 -16.34 21.31 -6.26
CA LEU A 44 -14.94 21.72 -6.20
C LEU A 44 -14.47 22.16 -7.59
N THR A 45 -14.83 23.39 -7.97
CA THR A 45 -14.51 23.99 -9.28
C THR A 45 -13.01 24.09 -9.58
N PHE A 46 -12.15 23.91 -8.57
CA PHE A 46 -10.69 23.94 -8.70
C PHE A 46 -10.05 22.57 -8.97
N ILE A 47 -10.81 21.48 -8.96
CA ILE A 47 -10.27 20.13 -9.14
C ILE A 47 -10.43 19.68 -10.60
N ASP A 48 -9.30 19.56 -11.29
CA ASP A 48 -9.24 18.94 -12.62
C ASP A 48 -9.35 17.41 -12.50
N LEU A 49 -10.45 16.85 -13.00
CA LEU A 49 -10.72 15.41 -13.04
C LEU A 49 -9.69 14.64 -13.90
N GLY A 50 -9.13 15.26 -14.93
CA GLY A 50 -8.07 14.69 -15.76
C GLY A 50 -6.80 14.47 -14.95
N LEU A 51 -6.39 15.46 -14.15
CA LEU A 51 -5.25 15.34 -13.23
C LEU A 51 -5.50 14.28 -12.17
N MET A 52 -6.69 14.25 -11.55
CA MET A 52 -7.03 13.22 -10.56
C MET A 52 -6.97 11.81 -11.14
N ARG A 53 -7.45 11.61 -12.37
CA ARG A 53 -7.38 10.32 -13.08
C ARG A 53 -5.94 9.93 -13.40
N SER A 54 -5.14 10.88 -13.89
CA SER A 54 -3.72 10.64 -14.16
C SER A 54 -2.96 10.24 -12.90
N LEU A 55 -3.15 10.97 -11.80
CA LEU A 55 -2.56 10.64 -10.50
C LEU A 55 -3.00 9.26 -10.02
N HIS A 56 -4.31 8.98 -9.97
CA HIS A 56 -4.81 7.70 -9.50
C HIS A 56 -4.24 6.51 -10.30
N ASN A 57 -4.23 6.61 -11.62
CA ASN A 57 -3.75 5.55 -12.50
C ASN A 57 -2.23 5.37 -12.39
N ASN A 58 -1.47 6.45 -12.25
CA ASN A 58 -0.02 6.37 -12.11
C ASN A 58 0.40 5.86 -10.73
N LEU A 59 -0.33 6.19 -9.66
CA LEU A 59 -0.05 5.68 -8.31
C LEU A 59 -0.49 4.22 -8.10
N SER A 60 -1.49 3.73 -8.84
CA SER A 60 -2.05 2.38 -8.68
C SER A 60 -0.99 1.25 -8.78
N PRO A 61 -0.09 1.22 -9.79
CA PRO A 61 0.95 0.20 -9.88
C PRO A 61 1.92 0.24 -8.69
N TYR A 62 2.32 1.43 -8.24
CA TYR A 62 3.21 1.56 -7.08
C TYR A 62 2.53 1.05 -5.81
N PHE A 63 1.25 1.38 -5.61
CA PHE A 63 0.47 0.82 -4.50
C PHE A 63 0.44 -0.71 -4.54
N ALA A 64 0.18 -1.29 -5.72
CA ALA A 64 0.15 -2.75 -5.88
C ALA A 64 1.49 -3.42 -5.55
N VAL A 65 2.61 -2.85 -6.00
CA VAL A 65 3.97 -3.37 -5.69
C VAL A 65 4.26 -3.31 -4.20
N VAL A 66 3.95 -2.18 -3.54
CA VAL A 66 4.14 -2.02 -2.09
C VAL A 66 3.26 -2.99 -1.31
N PHE A 67 1.99 -3.16 -1.73
CA PHE A 67 1.05 -4.10 -1.13
C PHE A 67 1.53 -5.55 -1.26
N LEU A 68 2.04 -5.93 -2.43
CA LEU A 68 2.62 -7.25 -2.65
C LEU A 68 3.85 -7.50 -1.76
N GLY A 69 4.73 -6.52 -1.62
CA GLY A 69 5.87 -6.59 -0.70
C GLY A 69 5.41 -6.76 0.76
N MET A 70 4.35 -6.07 1.17
CA MET A 70 3.73 -6.25 2.49
C MET A 70 3.19 -7.67 2.68
N LEU A 71 2.50 -8.21 1.68
CA LEU A 71 1.97 -9.56 1.71
C LEU A 71 3.10 -10.58 1.89
N ILE A 72 4.16 -10.48 1.08
CA ILE A 72 5.31 -11.38 1.16
C ILE A 72 5.98 -11.30 2.55
N THR A 73 6.28 -10.09 3.03
CA THR A 73 6.93 -9.91 4.33
C THR A 73 6.03 -10.35 5.50
N GLY A 74 4.72 -10.12 5.42
CA GLY A 74 3.74 -10.62 6.38
C GLY A 74 3.67 -12.14 6.40
N LEU A 75 3.69 -12.78 5.23
CA LEU A 75 3.68 -14.22 5.08
C LEU A 75 4.97 -14.85 5.64
N ILE A 76 6.13 -14.26 5.42
CA ILE A 76 7.40 -14.69 6.04
C ILE A 76 7.29 -14.63 7.57
N MET A 77 6.78 -13.53 8.14
CA MET A 77 6.61 -13.42 9.60
C MET A 77 5.62 -14.45 10.15
N TYR A 78 4.52 -14.71 9.43
CA TYR A 78 3.52 -15.70 9.81
C TYR A 78 4.10 -17.13 9.80
N LEU A 79 4.79 -17.51 8.73
CA LEU A 79 5.43 -18.82 8.62
C LEU A 79 6.51 -19.04 9.69
N TYR A 80 7.25 -17.99 10.07
CA TYR A 80 8.26 -18.10 11.13
C TYR A 80 7.66 -18.54 12.47
N LEU A 81 6.43 -18.13 12.79
CA LEU A 81 5.74 -18.50 14.01
C LEU A 81 5.20 -19.94 13.97
N LEU A 82 4.85 -20.43 12.78
CA LEU A 82 4.28 -21.77 12.58
C LEU A 82 5.34 -22.88 12.53
N ILE A 83 6.54 -22.59 12.04
CA ILE A 83 7.60 -23.59 11.90
C ILE A 83 8.24 -23.86 13.27
N PRO A 84 8.20 -25.11 13.77
CA PRO A 84 8.84 -25.45 15.04
C PRO A 84 10.34 -25.16 14.98
N LYS A 85 10.85 -24.42 15.96
CA LYS A 85 12.29 -24.22 16.15
C LYS A 85 12.85 -25.50 16.76
N LYS A 86 13.48 -26.34 15.93
CA LYS A 86 14.42 -27.35 16.42
C LYS A 86 15.73 -26.67 16.81
#